data_AF-A0A6M1RRB3-F1
#
_entry.id   AF-A0A6M1RRB3-F1
#
_cell.length_a   1.000
_cell.length_b   1.000
_cell.length_c   1.000
_cell.angle_alpha   90.00
_cell.angle_beta   90.00
_cell.angle_gamma   90.00
#
_symmetry.space_group_name_H-M   'P 1'
#
loop_
_entity.id
_entity.type
_entity.pdbx_description
1 polymer ?
#
loop_
_entity_poly.entity_id
_entity_poly.type
_entity_poly.pdbx_seq_one_letter_code
_entity_poly.pdbx_strand_id
1 'polypeptide(L)'
;MIGLVRYLGLANAAVWLGATVYFTVGVGPAVFSEEMRRLLGEANHPYFSGAIAQVLIARLIRLQVVCAGIALAHLFVEWAWLRRPLRRLETYIAVGLTALTLAGAFVWQPEIRQLHRMKYAVNLTPAQREAAAHRLRVWHGTAQLANLLGLIGLAVYVARMARPAEGPRFVPTYKLRS
;
A
#
# COMPACT_ATOMS: atom_id res chain seq x y z
N MET A 1 24.09 -11.77 12.28
CA MET A 1 22.62 -11.84 12.50
C MET A 1 21.92 -10.49 12.33
N ILE A 2 22.42 -9.39 12.92
CA ILE A 2 21.81 -8.04 12.77
C ILE A 2 21.72 -7.59 11.30
N GLY A 3 22.76 -7.84 10.49
CA GLY A 3 22.77 -7.46 9.07
C GLY A 3 21.72 -8.17 8.23
N LEU A 4 21.50 -9.47 8.48
CA LEU A 4 20.54 -10.28 7.74
C LEU A 4 19.09 -9.88 8.06
N VAL A 5 18.78 -9.66 9.34
CA VAL A 5 17.46 -9.16 9.77
C VAL A 5 17.18 -7.80 9.13
N ARG A 6 18.14 -6.87 9.16
CA ARG A 6 17.98 -5.55 8.54
C ARG A 6 17.81 -5.63 7.02
N TYR A 7 18.57 -6.51 6.36
CA TYR A 7 18.44 -6.76 4.92
C TYR A 7 17.04 -7.27 4.54
N LEU A 8 16.52 -8.26 5.28
CA LEU A 8 15.16 -8.79 5.04
C LEU A 8 14.08 -7.72 5.21
N GLY A 9 14.20 -6.87 6.24
CA GLY A 9 13.30 -5.75 6.45
C GLY A 9 13.34 -4.74 5.29
N LEU A 10 14.53 -4.37 4.83
CA LEU A 10 14.71 -3.46 3.69
C LEU A 10 14.20 -4.06 2.38
N ALA A 11 14.47 -5.35 2.13
CA ALA A 11 14.00 -6.06 0.94
C ALA A 11 12.46 -6.11 0.90
N ASN A 12 11.82 -6.45 2.02
CA ASN A 12 10.36 -6.42 2.13
C ASN A 12 9.80 -5.02 1.88
N ALA A 13 10.40 -3.98 2.49
CA ALA A 13 9.98 -2.60 2.30
C ALA A 13 10.12 -2.16 0.83
N ALA A 14 11.20 -2.56 0.16
CA ALA A 14 11.43 -2.28 -1.26
C ALA A 14 10.41 -2.97 -2.17
N VAL A 15 10.08 -4.25 -1.91
CA VAL A 15 9.02 -4.97 -2.62
C VAL A 15 7.67 -4.30 -2.42
N TRP A 16 7.36 -3.91 -1.19
CA TRP A 16 6.10 -3.25 -0.85
C TRP A 16 5.95 -1.88 -1.56
N LEU A 17 7.00 -1.06 -1.54
CA LEU A 17 7.05 0.20 -2.26
C LEU A 17 6.97 -0.02 -3.78
N GLY A 18 7.80 -0.91 -4.32
CA GLY A 18 7.88 -1.18 -5.75
C GLY A 18 6.57 -1.66 -6.35
N ALA A 19 5.87 -2.58 -5.66
CA ALA A 19 4.54 -3.02 -6.08
C ALA A 19 3.52 -1.88 -6.09
N THR A 20 3.56 -1.00 -5.07
CA THR A 20 2.64 0.14 -4.96
C THR A 20 2.92 1.18 -6.05
N VAL A 21 4.19 1.48 -6.33
CA VAL A 21 4.60 2.38 -7.43
C VAL A 21 4.19 1.83 -8.78
N TYR A 22 4.54 0.57 -9.08
CA TYR A 22 4.22 -0.07 -10.36
C TYR A 22 2.71 -0.12 -10.59
N PHE A 23 1.94 -0.43 -9.56
CA PHE A 23 0.49 -0.45 -9.67
C PHE A 23 -0.08 0.95 -9.96
N THR A 24 0.43 1.98 -9.28
CA THR A 24 -0.09 3.35 -9.39
C THR A 24 0.26 4.00 -10.72
N VAL A 25 1.49 3.80 -11.20
CA VAL A 25 2.02 4.50 -12.39
C VAL A 25 1.92 3.64 -13.65
N GLY A 26 1.99 2.32 -13.54
CA GLY A 26 1.92 1.40 -14.68
C GLY A 26 0.54 0.79 -14.85
N VAL A 27 0.14 -0.06 -13.90
CA VAL A 27 -1.06 -0.89 -14.04
C VAL A 27 -2.34 -0.06 -14.09
N GLY A 28 -2.50 0.92 -13.20
CA GLY A 28 -3.68 1.78 -13.16
C GLY A 28 -3.95 2.47 -14.50
N PRO A 29 -3.01 3.26 -15.04
CA PRO A 29 -3.16 3.91 -16.34
C PRO A 29 -3.34 2.93 -17.50
N ALA A 30 -2.67 1.77 -17.47
CA ALA A 30 -2.79 0.76 -18.53
C ALA A 30 -4.19 0.15 -18.65
N VAL A 31 -4.91 -0.04 -17.53
CA VAL A 31 -6.27 -0.61 -17.56
C VAL A 31 -7.31 0.38 -18.12
N PHE A 32 -7.03 1.68 -18.03
CA PHE A 32 -7.92 2.74 -18.54
C PHE A 32 -7.38 3.41 -19.81
N SER A 33 -6.39 2.79 -20.47
CA SER A 33 -5.78 3.33 -21.68
C SER A 33 -6.67 3.14 -22.92
N GLU A 34 -6.39 3.94 -23.95
CA GLU A 34 -7.05 3.80 -25.26
C GLU A 34 -6.75 2.44 -25.90
N GLU A 35 -5.60 1.83 -25.61
CA GLU A 35 -5.28 0.47 -26.05
C GLU A 35 -6.24 -0.55 -25.43
N MET A 36 -6.52 -0.45 -24.12
CA MET A 36 -7.48 -1.33 -23.45
C MET A 36 -8.89 -1.10 -23.98
N ARG A 37 -9.24 0.15 -24.32
CA ARG A 37 -10.51 0.47 -24.98
C ARG A 37 -10.62 -0.16 -26.38
N ARG A 38 -9.55 -0.13 -27.17
CA ARG A 38 -9.48 -0.78 -28.49
C ARG A 38 -9.60 -2.31 -28.40
N LEU A 39 -9.00 -2.92 -27.38
CA LEU A 39 -9.07 -4.37 -27.15
C LEU A 39 -10.44 -4.84 -26.66
N LEU A 40 -11.08 -4.07 -25.78
CA LEU A 40 -12.40 -4.42 -25.23
C LEU A 40 -13.55 -4.08 -26.17
N GLY A 41 -13.37 -3.08 -27.04
CA GLY A 41 -14.41 -2.52 -27.90
C GLY A 41 -15.34 -1.56 -27.15
N GLU A 42 -15.93 -0.61 -27.88
CA GLU A 42 -16.76 0.47 -27.28
C GLU A 42 -18.01 -0.03 -26.57
N ALA A 43 -18.55 -1.19 -26.96
CA ALA A 43 -19.73 -1.78 -26.33
C ALA A 43 -19.45 -2.37 -24.92
N ASN A 44 -18.20 -2.76 -24.64
CA ASN A 44 -17.80 -3.46 -23.41
C ASN A 44 -16.96 -2.59 -22.46
N HIS A 45 -16.43 -1.47 -22.96
CA HIS A 45 -15.80 -0.43 -22.16
C HIS A 45 -16.87 0.54 -21.66
N PRO A 46 -16.99 0.88 -20.36
CA PRO A 46 -15.99 0.73 -19.28
C PRO A 46 -16.30 -0.37 -18.24
N TYR A 47 -17.24 -1.28 -18.50
CA TYR A 47 -17.63 -2.30 -17.52
C TYR A 47 -16.51 -3.31 -17.27
N PHE A 48 -15.98 -3.92 -18.33
CA PHE A 48 -14.95 -4.95 -18.21
C PHE A 48 -13.61 -4.40 -17.76
N SER A 49 -13.23 -3.18 -18.16
CA SER A 49 -12.02 -2.52 -17.66
C SER A 49 -12.11 -2.27 -16.14
N GLY A 50 -13.28 -1.85 -15.64
CA GLY A 50 -13.54 -1.73 -14.20
C GLY A 50 -13.44 -3.07 -13.45
N ALA A 51 -13.98 -4.15 -14.01
CA ALA A 51 -13.88 -5.49 -13.43
C ALA A 51 -12.42 -6.00 -13.39
N ILE A 52 -11.66 -5.79 -14.47
CA ILE A 52 -10.22 -6.11 -14.54
C ILE A 52 -9.46 -5.33 -13.46
N ALA A 53 -9.71 -4.02 -13.33
CA ALA A 53 -9.11 -3.20 -12.29
C ALA A 53 -9.40 -3.75 -10.89
N GLN A 54 -10.63 -4.17 -10.60
CA GLN A 54 -10.99 -4.75 -9.29
C GLN A 54 -10.25 -6.06 -8.98
N VAL A 55 -10.00 -6.90 -9.99
CA VAL A 55 -9.22 -8.13 -9.81
C VAL A 55 -7.76 -7.79 -9.52
N LEU A 56 -7.18 -6.85 -10.25
CA LEU A 56 -5.79 -6.42 -10.07
C LEU A 56 -5.58 -5.74 -8.71
N ILE A 57 -6.48 -4.83 -8.31
CA ILE A 57 -6.48 -4.21 -6.97
C ILE A 57 -6.53 -5.28 -5.87
N ALA A 58 -7.34 -6.33 -6.06
CA ALA A 58 -7.44 -7.42 -5.09
C ALA A 58 -6.16 -8.25 -4.93
N ARG A 59 -5.37 -8.36 -5.99
CA ARG A 59 -4.08 -9.04 -5.96
C ARG A 59 -3.04 -8.14 -5.28
N LEU A 60 -3.04 -6.84 -5.59
CA LEU A 60 -2.18 -5.86 -4.93
C LEU A 60 -2.43 -5.81 -3.42
N ILE A 61 -3.70 -5.68 -2.99
CA ILE A 61 -4.06 -5.61 -1.56
C ILE A 61 -3.55 -6.85 -0.81
N ARG A 62 -3.70 -8.05 -1.38
CA ARG A 62 -3.17 -9.27 -0.77
C ARG A 62 -1.65 -9.22 -0.60
N LEU A 63 -0.93 -8.77 -1.62
CA LEU A 63 0.52 -8.57 -1.52
C LEU A 63 0.86 -7.54 -0.43
N GLN A 64 0.17 -6.41 -0.38
CA GLN A 64 0.39 -5.39 0.65
C GLN A 64 0.13 -5.92 2.06
N VAL A 65 -0.91 -6.74 2.27
CA VAL A 65 -1.19 -7.40 3.56
C VAL A 65 -0.05 -8.34 3.96
N VAL A 66 0.48 -9.12 3.01
CA VAL A 66 1.64 -9.98 3.26
C VAL A 66 2.87 -9.15 3.65
N CYS A 67 3.17 -8.09 2.90
CA CYS A 67 4.30 -7.20 3.21
C CYS A 67 4.15 -6.51 4.58
N ALA A 68 2.93 -6.10 4.94
CA ALA A 68 2.62 -5.53 6.24
C ALA A 68 2.83 -6.56 7.37
N GLY A 69 2.38 -7.80 7.18
CA GLY A 69 2.63 -8.89 8.11
C GLY A 69 4.12 -9.17 8.33
N ILE A 70 4.90 -9.18 7.24
CA ILE A 70 6.37 -9.33 7.32
C ILE A 70 7.00 -8.14 8.05
N ALA A 71 6.54 -6.92 7.81
CA ALA A 71 7.04 -5.72 8.50
C ALA A 71 6.77 -5.76 10.01
N LEU A 72 5.59 -6.23 10.43
CA LEU A 72 5.27 -6.42 11.85
C LEU A 72 6.09 -7.55 12.48
N ALA A 73 6.25 -8.68 11.78
CA ALA A 73 7.09 -9.77 12.25
C ALA A 73 8.55 -9.33 12.41
N HIS A 74 9.05 -8.54 11.46
CA HIS A 74 10.39 -7.95 11.52
C HIS A 74 10.55 -7.04 12.75
N LEU A 75 9.58 -6.15 12.99
CA LEU A 75 9.56 -5.28 14.17
C LEU A 75 9.53 -6.07 15.48
N PHE A 76 8.75 -7.16 15.53
CA PHE A 76 8.68 -8.06 16.67
C PHE A 76 10.02 -8.76 16.94
N VAL A 77 10.71 -9.22 15.90
CA VAL A 77 12.04 -9.84 16.01
C VAL A 77 13.07 -8.83 16.54
N GLU A 78 13.04 -7.58 16.07
CA GLU A 78 13.95 -6.54 16.57
C GLU A 78 13.70 -6.19 18.05
N TRP A 79 12.44 -6.17 18.47
CA TRP A 79 12.06 -5.87 19.85
C TRP A 79 12.31 -7.04 20.81
N ALA A 80 11.77 -8.23 20.51
CA ALA A 80 11.77 -9.37 21.42
C ALA A 80 13.12 -10.11 21.46
N TRP A 81 13.74 -10.34 20.30
CA TRP A 81 14.98 -11.11 20.22
C TRP A 81 16.22 -10.27 20.38
N LEU A 82 16.27 -9.10 19.71
CA LEU A 82 17.45 -8.24 19.70
C LEU A 82 17.46 -7.22 20.85
N ARG A 83 16.38 -7.16 21.65
CA ARG A 83 16.15 -6.18 22.74
C ARG A 83 16.45 -4.74 22.32
N ARG A 84 16.28 -4.42 21.03
CA ARG A 84 16.54 -3.07 20.54
C ARG A 84 15.37 -2.16 20.90
N PRO A 85 15.63 -0.91 21.31
CA PRO A 85 14.56 0.05 21.52
C PRO A 85 13.85 0.29 20.19
N LEU A 86 12.54 0.08 20.18
CA LEU A 86 11.67 0.40 19.05
C LEU A 86 11.85 1.87 18.70
N ARG A 87 12.32 2.15 17.48
CA ARG A 87 12.39 3.52 16.98
C ARG A 87 10.95 3.99 16.75
N ARG A 88 10.45 4.82 17.68
CA ARG A 88 9.04 5.24 17.76
C ARG A 88 8.47 5.64 16.42
N LEU A 89 9.19 6.44 15.64
CA LEU A 89 8.73 6.91 14.33
C LEU A 89 8.60 5.79 13.29
N GLU A 90 9.57 4.87 13.20
CA GLU A 90 9.54 3.76 12.24
C GLU A 90 8.43 2.77 12.60
N THR A 91 8.23 2.54 13.90
CA THR A 91 7.11 1.76 14.42
C THR A 91 5.77 2.40 14.06
N TYR A 92 5.61 3.71 14.30
CA TYR A 92 4.37 4.41 13.95
C TYR A 92 4.09 4.41 12.45
N ILE A 93 5.10 4.58 11.61
CA ILE A 93 4.94 4.52 10.14
C ILE A 93 4.54 3.10 9.72
N ALA A 94 5.21 2.06 10.22
CA ALA A 94 4.89 0.67 9.88
C ALA A 94 3.48 0.27 10.35
N VAL A 95 3.09 0.65 11.57
CA VAL A 95 1.75 0.41 12.10
C VAL A 95 0.70 1.19 11.31
N GLY A 96 0.95 2.46 10.99
CA GLY A 96 0.06 3.28 10.18
C GLY A 96 -0.16 2.73 8.77
N LEU A 97 0.91 2.32 8.09
CA LEU A 97 0.84 1.68 6.77
C LEU A 97 0.10 0.35 6.81
N THR A 98 0.29 -0.43 7.90
CA THR A 98 -0.43 -1.68 8.11
C THR A 98 -1.92 -1.43 8.31
N ALA A 99 -2.28 -0.47 9.17
CA ALA A 99 -3.67 -0.08 9.40
C ALA A 99 -4.35 0.39 8.10
N LEU A 100 -3.65 1.21 7.31
CA LEU A 100 -4.13 1.69 6.02
C LEU A 100 -4.36 0.54 5.03
N THR A 101 -3.45 -0.42 4.99
CA THR A 101 -3.54 -1.61 4.13
C THR A 101 -4.72 -2.51 4.53
N LEU A 102 -4.90 -2.73 5.83
CA LEU A 102 -6.02 -3.51 6.36
C LEU A 102 -7.35 -2.81 6.09
N ALA A 103 -7.42 -1.50 6.28
CA ALA A 103 -8.62 -0.75 5.96
C ALA A 103 -8.93 -0.84 4.45
N GLY A 104 -7.92 -0.76 3.58
CA GLY A 104 -8.03 -1.03 2.14
C GLY A 104 -8.66 -2.41 1.84
N ALA A 105 -8.20 -3.45 2.54
CA ALA A 105 -8.66 -4.82 2.36
C ALA A 105 -10.09 -5.08 2.85
N PHE A 106 -10.42 -4.59 4.05
CA PHE A 106 -11.66 -4.93 4.75
C PHE A 106 -12.79 -3.91 4.60
N VAL A 107 -12.47 -2.65 4.28
CA VAL A 107 -13.46 -1.57 4.18
C VAL A 107 -13.63 -1.14 2.73
N TRP A 108 -12.56 -0.69 2.09
CA TRP A 108 -12.66 -0.11 0.74
C TRP A 108 -12.98 -1.14 -0.34
N GLN A 109 -12.29 -2.28 -0.34
CA GLN A 109 -12.46 -3.30 -1.37
C GLN A 109 -13.88 -3.90 -1.45
N PRO A 110 -14.52 -4.34 -0.34
CA PRO A 110 -15.86 -4.92 -0.41
C PRO A 110 -16.91 -3.88 -0.82
N GLU A 111 -16.82 -2.66 -0.29
CA GLU A 111 -17.78 -1.59 -0.56
C GLU A 111 -17.73 -1.16 -2.05
N ILE A 112 -16.53 -0.96 -2.61
CA ILE A 112 -16.37 -0.62 -4.03
C ILE A 112 -16.91 -1.74 -4.94
N ARG A 113 -16.68 -3.01 -4.58
CA ARG A 113 -17.22 -4.15 -5.35
C ARG A 113 -18.74 -4.21 -5.29
N GLN A 114 -19.33 -3.96 -4.13
CA GLN A 114 -20.77 -3.96 -3.94
C GLN A 114 -21.42 -2.83 -4.76
N LEU A 115 -20.89 -1.61 -4.65
CA LEU A 115 -21.40 -0.44 -5.39
C LEU A 115 -21.24 -0.60 -6.91
N HIS A 116 -20.15 -1.22 -7.37
CA HIS A 116 -19.96 -1.51 -8.79
C HIS A 116 -21.00 -2.52 -9.30
N ARG A 117 -21.29 -3.59 -8.53
CA ARG A 117 -22.35 -4.54 -8.89
C ARG A 117 -23.73 -3.88 -8.93
N MET A 118 -24.04 -3.00 -7.99
CA MET A 118 -25.30 -2.25 -7.97
C MET A 118 -25.44 -1.28 -9.15
N LYS A 119 -24.37 -0.58 -9.53
CA LYS A 119 -24.38 0.34 -10.67
C LYS A 119 -24.78 -0.34 -11.99
N TYR A 120 -24.40 -1.60 -12.18
CA TYR A 120 -24.66 -2.35 -13.41
C TYR A 120 -25.75 -3.44 -13.26
N ALA A 121 -26.47 -3.48 -12.14
CA ALA A 121 -27.55 -4.44 -11.97
C ALA A 121 -28.76 -4.04 -12.84
N VAL A 122 -29.17 -4.96 -13.71
CA VAL A 122 -30.31 -4.78 -14.64
C VAL A 122 -31.62 -4.54 -13.89
N ASN A 123 -31.73 -5.01 -12.64
CA ASN A 123 -32.96 -4.98 -11.84
C ASN A 123 -33.15 -3.71 -10.98
N LEU A 124 -32.20 -2.77 -10.99
CA LEU A 124 -32.30 -1.55 -10.17
C LEU A 124 -32.84 -0.36 -10.97
N THR A 125 -33.64 0.47 -10.31
CA THR A 125 -34.21 1.70 -10.89
C THR A 125 -33.12 2.73 -11.24
N PRO A 126 -33.34 3.62 -12.23
CA PRO A 126 -32.35 4.62 -12.65
C PRO A 126 -31.83 5.49 -11.50
N ALA A 127 -32.71 5.93 -10.60
CA ALA A 127 -32.36 6.72 -9.42
C ALA A 127 -31.42 5.98 -8.45
N GLN A 128 -31.59 4.66 -8.29
CA GLN A 128 -30.71 3.84 -7.46
C GLN A 128 -29.33 3.63 -8.10
N ARG A 129 -29.25 3.61 -9.44
CA ARG A 129 -27.99 3.50 -10.18
C ARG A 129 -27.16 4.79 -10.08
N GLU A 130 -27.80 5.96 -10.12
CA GLU A 130 -27.12 7.25 -9.95
C GLU A 130 -26.59 7.45 -8.53
N ALA A 131 -27.37 7.09 -7.51
CA ALA A 131 -26.92 7.11 -6.12
C ALA A 131 -25.70 6.18 -5.88
N ALA A 132 -25.73 4.98 -6.48
CA ALA A 132 -24.61 4.05 -6.45
C ALA A 132 -23.37 4.59 -7.19
N ALA A 133 -23.56 5.28 -8.32
CA ALA A 133 -22.48 5.90 -9.08
C ALA A 133 -21.79 7.05 -8.31
N HIS A 134 -22.58 7.88 -7.61
CA HIS A 134 -22.03 8.97 -6.78
C HIS A 134 -21.22 8.40 -5.60
N ARG A 135 -21.79 7.42 -4.86
CA ARG A 135 -21.06 6.74 -3.77
C ARG A 135 -19.79 6.05 -4.28
N LEU A 136 -19.85 5.38 -5.42
CA LEU A 136 -18.70 4.72 -6.03
C LEU A 136 -17.57 5.72 -6.32
N ARG A 137 -17.91 6.93 -6.81
CA ARG A 137 -16.93 7.99 -7.09
C ARG A 137 -16.27 8.51 -5.80
N VAL A 138 -17.05 8.72 -4.74
CA VAL A 138 -16.53 9.13 -3.43
C VAL A 138 -15.59 8.07 -2.85
N TRP A 139 -16.01 6.79 -2.87
CA TRP A 139 -15.20 5.68 -2.37
C TRP A 139 -13.93 5.44 -3.19
N HIS A 140 -13.97 5.64 -4.51
CA HIS A 140 -12.76 5.64 -5.33
C HIS A 140 -11.82 6.79 -5.00
N GLY A 141 -12.35 8.00 -4.77
CA GLY A 141 -11.55 9.16 -4.39
C GLY A 141 -10.83 8.95 -3.06
N THR A 142 -11.53 8.41 -2.05
CA THR A 142 -10.92 8.10 -0.75
C THR A 142 -9.88 6.99 -0.85
N ALA A 143 -10.14 5.96 -1.68
CA ALA A 143 -9.16 4.90 -1.95
C ALA A 143 -7.89 5.45 -2.64
N GLN A 144 -8.05 6.39 -3.57
CA GLN A 144 -6.93 6.99 -4.29
C GLN A 144 -6.09 7.88 -3.38
N LEU A 145 -6.72 8.66 -2.50
CA LEU A 145 -6.03 9.43 -1.46
C LEU A 145 -5.28 8.50 -0.50
N ALA A 146 -5.92 7.42 -0.04
CA ALA A 146 -5.28 6.40 0.80
C ALA A 146 -4.07 5.78 0.09
N ASN A 147 -4.18 5.46 -1.20
CA ASN A 147 -3.07 4.92 -1.97
C ASN A 147 -1.89 5.91 -2.07
N LEU A 148 -2.15 7.21 -2.28
CA LEU A 148 -1.10 8.24 -2.30
C LEU A 148 -0.42 8.40 -0.94
N LEU A 149 -1.20 8.42 0.15
CA LEU A 149 -0.66 8.47 1.51
C LEU A 149 0.18 7.22 1.81
N GLY A 150 -0.28 6.04 1.38
CA GLY A 150 0.47 4.79 1.49
C GLY A 150 1.78 4.82 0.71
N LEU A 151 1.77 5.34 -0.53
CA LEU A 151 2.95 5.50 -1.36
C LEU A 151 3.99 6.42 -0.69
N ILE A 152 3.57 7.59 -0.21
CA ILE A 152 4.44 8.54 0.48
C ILE A 152 4.99 7.91 1.76
N GLY A 153 4.13 7.27 2.56
CA GLY A 153 4.53 6.61 3.79
C GLY A 153 5.54 5.49 3.55
N LEU A 154 5.36 4.68 2.51
CA LEU A 154 6.30 3.63 2.12
C LEU A 154 7.63 4.18 1.65
N ALA A 155 7.63 5.27 0.86
CA ALA A 155 8.85 5.93 0.43
C ALA A 155 9.66 6.46 1.62
N VAL A 156 8.98 7.11 2.59
CA VAL A 156 9.60 7.56 3.84
C VAL A 156 10.11 6.37 4.65
N TYR A 157 9.34 5.29 4.77
CA TYR A 157 9.72 4.08 5.51
C TYR A 157 10.99 3.43 4.94
N VAL A 158 11.06 3.21 3.62
CA VAL A 158 12.25 2.68 2.94
C VAL A 158 13.45 3.61 3.15
N ALA A 159 13.27 4.92 2.95
CA ALA A 159 14.34 5.90 3.14
C ALA A 159 14.87 5.90 4.58
N ARG A 160 14.01 5.66 5.58
CA ARG A 160 14.43 5.56 6.99
C ARG A 160 15.19 4.27 7.27
N MET A 161 14.74 3.12 6.77
CA MET A 161 15.44 1.84 6.94
C MET A 161 16.81 1.81 6.25
N ALA A 162 16.93 2.49 5.10
CA ALA A 162 18.18 2.60 4.35
C ALA A 162 19.26 3.43 5.08
N ARG A 163 18.88 4.35 5.97
CA ARG A 163 19.86 5.16 6.73
C ARG A 163 20.67 4.25 7.67
N PRO A 164 22.01 4.30 7.66
CA PRO A 164 22.83 3.55 8.61
C PRO A 164 22.44 3.92 10.04
N ALA A 165 22.42 2.93 10.95
CA ALA A 165 22.27 3.18 12.37
C ALA A 165 23.39 4.14 12.79
N GLU A 166 23.04 5.25 13.46
CA GLU A 166 24.02 6.20 13.98
C GLU A 166 25.13 5.43 14.69
N GLY A 167 26.36 5.59 14.21
CA GLY A 167 27.53 4.95 14.80
C GLY A 167 27.63 5.33 16.29
N PRO A 168 28.30 4.49 17.11
CA PRO A 168 28.44 4.76 18.53
C PRO A 168 28.95 6.19 18.72
N ARG A 169 28.13 7.01 19.38
CA ARG A 169 28.42 8.39 19.77
C ARG A 169 29.83 8.41 20.35
N PHE A 170 30.76 9.06 19.65
CA PHE A 170 32.19 9.00 19.94
C PHE A 170 32.49 9.18 21.44
N VAL A 171 33.34 8.27 21.93
CA VAL A 171 33.93 8.24 23.27
C VAL A 171 34.68 9.56 23.52
N PRO A 172 34.56 10.20 24.70
CA PRO A 172 35.24 11.46 24.98
C PRO A 172 36.75 11.30 24.78
N THR A 173 37.33 12.17 23.95
CA THR A 173 38.78 12.29 23.77
C THR A 173 39.40 12.64 25.11
N TYR A 174 40.06 11.68 25.75
CA TYR A 174 40.85 11.97 26.96
C TYR A 174 41.96 12.93 26.55
N LYS A 175 41.93 14.16 27.08
CA LYS A 175 43.03 15.13 26.93
C LYS A 175 44.28 14.50 27.54
N LEU A 176 45.21 14.03 26.71
CA LEU A 176 46.60 13.82 27.12
C LEU A 176 47.19 15.20 27.41
N ARG A 177 47.30 15.51 28.70
CA ARG A 177 48.05 16.67 29.20
C ARG A 177 49.52 16.28 29.14
N SER A 178 50.26 16.87 28.20
CA SER A 178 51.74 16.96 28.23
C SER A 178 52.14 18.17 29.06
#